data_AF-C3SH82-F1
#
_entry.id   AF-C3SH82-F1
#
_cell.length_a   1.000
_cell.length_b   1.000
_cell.length_c   1.000
_cell.angle_alpha   90.00
_cell.angle_beta   90.00
_cell.angle_gamma   90.00
#
_symmetry.space_group_name_H-M   'P 1'
#
loop_
_entity.id
_entity.type
_entity.pdbx_description
1 polymer ?
#
loop_
_entity_poly.entity_id
_entity_poly.type
_entity_poly.pdbx_seq_one_letter_code
_entity_poly.pdbx_strand_id
1 'polypeptide(L)'
;MTQTSAFHFESLVWDWPIAIYLFLIGISAGLVTLAVLLRRFYPQAGGADSTLLRTTLIVGPGAVILGLLSLVFHLTRPWTFWKLMFHYSFTSVMSMGVMLFQLYMVVLVLWLAKIFEHDLLALQQRWLPKLGIVQKVLSLLTPVHRGLETLMLVLAVLLGAYTGFLLSALKSYPFLNNPILPVLFLFSGISSGAAVALIAMAIRQRSNPHSTEAQFVHRMEIPVVWGEIFLLAAFFVGLALGDDGKVRALVAALGGGFWTWWFWLGVAGLGLIVPMLFKPWVNRSSGIPAVLAACGASLVGVLMLRFFILYAGQLTVA
;
A
#
# COMPACT_ATOMS: atom_id res chain seq x y z
N MET A 1 -29.68 9.26 -7.26
CA MET A 1 -29.25 7.93 -6.76
C MET A 1 -29.50 7.88 -5.26
N THR A 2 -30.44 7.05 -4.80
CA THR A 2 -30.62 6.74 -3.38
C THR A 2 -29.37 6.00 -2.87
N GLN A 3 -28.98 6.18 -1.59
CA GLN A 3 -27.71 5.66 -1.07
C GLN A 3 -27.51 4.14 -1.26
N THR A 4 -28.60 3.36 -1.34
CA THR A 4 -28.58 1.92 -1.63
C THR A 4 -28.15 1.57 -3.06
N SER A 5 -28.36 2.46 -4.05
CA SER A 5 -27.93 2.27 -5.44
C SER A 5 -26.46 2.61 -5.70
N ALA A 6 -25.78 3.29 -4.77
CA ALA A 6 -24.40 3.73 -4.96
C ALA A 6 -23.36 2.62 -4.74
N PHE A 7 -23.72 1.63 -3.92
CA PHE A 7 -22.86 0.50 -3.54
C PHE A 7 -23.22 -0.82 -4.21
N HIS A 8 -24.36 -0.88 -4.90
CA HIS A 8 -24.84 -2.06 -5.62
C HIS A 8 -25.45 -1.62 -6.95
N PHE A 9 -24.83 -2.02 -8.05
CA PHE A 9 -25.29 -1.77 -9.43
C PHE A 9 -24.86 -2.92 -10.35
N GLU A 10 -25.56 -3.12 -11.47
CA GLU A 10 -25.41 -4.33 -12.31
C GLU A 10 -24.02 -4.53 -12.90
N SER A 11 -23.28 -3.44 -13.16
CA SER A 11 -21.90 -3.49 -13.66
C SER A 11 -20.85 -3.68 -12.57
N LEU A 12 -21.23 -3.78 -11.29
CA LEU A 12 -20.31 -3.94 -10.18
C LEU A 12 -19.82 -5.39 -10.10
N VAL A 13 -18.54 -5.60 -10.38
CA VAL A 13 -17.89 -6.91 -10.28
C VAL A 13 -17.08 -6.98 -8.99
N TRP A 14 -16.45 -5.87 -8.60
CA TRP A 14 -15.61 -5.79 -7.40
C TRP A 14 -16.22 -4.85 -6.37
N ASP A 15 -16.36 -5.36 -5.14
CA ASP A 15 -16.96 -4.64 -4.02
C ASP A 15 -15.91 -4.10 -3.03
N TRP A 16 -16.40 -3.47 -1.96
CA TRP A 16 -15.62 -2.91 -0.86
C TRP A 16 -14.52 -3.81 -0.26
N PRO A 17 -14.62 -5.15 -0.17
CA PRO A 17 -13.53 -5.96 0.37
C PRO A 17 -12.26 -5.85 -0.48
N ILE A 18 -12.42 -5.70 -1.80
CA ILE A 18 -11.30 -5.53 -2.73
C ILE A 18 -10.63 -4.18 -2.49
N ALA A 19 -11.39 -3.11 -2.23
CA ALA A 19 -10.81 -1.80 -1.89
C ALA A 19 -9.94 -1.88 -0.62
N ILE A 20 -10.39 -2.61 0.40
CA ILE A 20 -9.62 -2.84 1.64
C ILE A 20 -8.38 -3.67 1.37
N TYR A 21 -8.50 -4.74 0.58
CA TYR A 21 -7.36 -5.54 0.16
C TYR A 21 -6.30 -4.67 -0.55
N LEU A 22 -6.69 -3.88 -1.56
CA LEU A 22 -5.78 -3.01 -2.30
C LEU A 22 -5.13 -1.95 -1.40
N PHE A 23 -5.85 -1.48 -0.38
CA PHE A 23 -5.32 -0.56 0.62
C PHE A 23 -4.28 -1.22 1.53
N LEU A 24 -4.59 -2.40 2.07
CA LEU A 24 -3.68 -3.15 2.96
C LEU A 24 -2.40 -3.59 2.25
N ILE A 25 -2.51 -4.06 1.00
CA ILE A 25 -1.34 -4.37 0.18
C ILE A 25 -0.51 -3.11 -0.09
N GLY A 26 -1.18 -1.98 -0.36
CA GLY A 26 -0.53 -0.68 -0.52
C GLY A 26 0.28 -0.27 0.71
N ILE A 27 -0.28 -0.41 1.92
CA ILE A 27 0.42 -0.13 3.18
C ILE A 27 1.66 -1.00 3.33
N SER A 28 1.54 -2.31 3.08
CA SER A 28 2.68 -3.24 3.18
C SER A 28 3.80 -2.86 2.21
N ALA A 29 3.46 -2.68 0.93
CA ALA A 29 4.41 -2.30 -0.10
C ALA A 29 5.08 -0.96 0.21
N GLY A 30 4.32 0.03 0.69
CA GLY A 30 4.82 1.34 1.07
C GLY A 30 5.78 1.28 2.26
N LEU A 31 5.39 0.60 3.34
CA LEU A 31 6.24 0.41 4.52
C LEU A 31 7.55 -0.29 4.18
N VAL A 32 7.49 -1.40 3.43
CA VAL A 32 8.69 -2.14 3.03
C VAL A 32 9.57 -1.30 2.12
N THR A 33 9.00 -0.55 1.18
CA THR A 33 9.76 0.37 0.32
C THR A 33 10.51 1.40 1.17
N LEU A 34 9.83 2.08 2.09
CA LEU A 34 10.45 3.06 2.98
C LEU A 34 11.53 2.44 3.88
N ALA A 35 11.26 1.24 4.40
CA ALA A 35 12.17 0.50 5.25
C ALA A 35 13.48 0.11 4.55
N VAL A 36 13.39 -0.37 3.29
CA VAL A 36 14.57 -0.68 2.48
C VAL A 36 15.32 0.60 2.09
N LEU A 37 14.60 1.67 1.71
CA LEU A 37 15.23 2.95 1.36
C LEU A 37 15.93 3.60 2.56
N LEU A 38 15.35 3.53 3.76
CA LEU A 38 16.00 3.99 5.00
C LEU A 38 17.33 3.27 5.21
N ARG A 39 17.36 1.94 5.08
CA ARG A 39 18.58 1.14 5.22
C ARG A 39 19.64 1.49 4.18
N ARG A 40 19.21 1.82 2.95
CA ARG A 40 20.12 2.17 1.85
C ARG A 40 20.74 3.55 2.00
N PHE A 41 19.96 4.55 2.43
CA PHE A 41 20.43 5.93 2.57
C PHE A 41 21.01 6.24 3.96
N TYR A 42 20.49 5.60 5.01
CA TYR A 42 20.90 5.80 6.39
C TYR A 42 21.14 4.45 7.09
N PRO A 43 22.21 3.71 6.74
CA PRO A 43 22.47 2.38 7.31
C PRO A 43 22.52 2.34 8.84
N GLN A 44 23.02 3.42 9.46
CA GLN A 44 23.11 3.54 10.93
C GLN A 44 21.74 3.61 11.62
N ALA A 45 20.71 4.13 10.93
CA ALA A 45 19.33 4.21 11.44
C ALA A 45 18.47 3.02 10.98
N GLY A 46 19.01 2.12 10.15
CA GLY A 46 18.30 1.01 9.51
C GLY A 46 18.40 -0.34 10.24
N GLY A 47 18.80 -0.35 11.52
CA GLY A 47 18.95 -1.56 12.34
C GLY A 47 17.64 -2.11 12.91
N ALA A 48 17.73 -3.21 13.66
CA ALA A 48 16.59 -3.85 14.34
C ALA A 48 15.91 -2.96 15.40
N ASP A 49 16.62 -1.95 15.92
CA ASP A 49 16.06 -1.01 16.90
C ASP A 49 15.15 0.05 16.29
N SER A 50 15.25 0.25 14.97
CA SER A 50 14.46 1.23 14.25
C SER A 50 12.97 1.02 14.44
N THR A 51 12.24 2.12 14.65
CA THR A 51 10.78 2.06 14.74
C THR A 51 10.17 1.73 13.39
N LEU A 52 10.74 2.23 12.29
CA LEU A 52 10.28 1.86 10.96
C LEU A 52 10.43 0.36 10.69
N LEU A 53 11.59 -0.24 11.00
CA LEU A 53 11.80 -1.68 10.76
C LEU A 53 10.92 -2.54 11.67
N ARG A 54 10.72 -2.18 12.94
CA ARG A 54 9.82 -2.95 13.83
C ARG A 54 8.36 -2.83 13.43
N THR A 55 7.93 -1.66 12.96
CA THR A 55 6.58 -1.50 12.38
C THR A 55 6.44 -2.35 11.12
N THR A 56 7.46 -2.37 10.26
CA THR A 56 7.47 -3.17 9.03
C THR A 56 7.43 -4.69 9.34
N LEU A 57 8.10 -5.13 10.40
CA LEU A 57 8.09 -6.53 10.86
C LEU A 57 6.68 -7.04 11.16
N ILE A 58 5.83 -6.21 11.75
CA ILE A 58 4.47 -6.59 12.15
C ILE A 58 3.45 -6.23 11.06
N VAL A 59 3.42 -4.97 10.66
CA VAL A 59 2.41 -4.44 9.74
C VAL A 59 2.65 -4.89 8.30
N GLY A 60 3.90 -5.06 7.87
CA GLY A 60 4.22 -5.50 6.51
C GLY A 60 3.59 -6.86 6.18
N PRO A 61 3.97 -7.95 6.87
CA PRO A 61 3.35 -9.26 6.69
C PRO A 61 1.87 -9.28 7.10
N GLY A 62 1.52 -8.62 8.21
CA GLY A 62 0.15 -8.60 8.73
C GLY A 62 -0.85 -8.00 7.74
N ALA A 63 -0.50 -6.88 7.10
CA ALA A 63 -1.36 -6.25 6.10
C ALA A 63 -1.50 -7.11 4.84
N VAL A 64 -0.45 -7.83 4.41
CA VAL A 64 -0.59 -8.79 3.29
C VAL A 64 -1.52 -9.94 3.65
N ILE A 65 -1.35 -10.54 4.83
CA ILE A 65 -2.20 -11.64 5.28
C ILE A 65 -3.66 -11.19 5.36
N LEU A 66 -3.94 -10.06 6.02
CA LEU A 66 -5.29 -9.52 6.13
C LEU A 66 -5.88 -9.14 4.77
N GLY A 67 -5.07 -8.56 3.88
CA GLY A 67 -5.48 -8.26 2.51
C GLY A 67 -5.84 -9.52 1.74
N LEU A 68 -4.97 -10.53 1.75
CA LEU A 68 -5.21 -11.80 1.06
C LEU A 68 -6.42 -12.53 1.65
N LEU A 69 -6.64 -12.50 2.97
CA LEU A 69 -7.83 -13.06 3.58
C LEU A 69 -9.09 -12.38 3.06
N SER A 70 -9.10 -11.04 2.99
CA SER A 70 -10.21 -10.29 2.41
C SER A 70 -10.48 -10.67 0.95
N LEU A 71 -9.43 -10.87 0.15
CA LEU A 71 -9.53 -11.36 -1.22
C LEU A 71 -10.12 -12.78 -1.29
N VAL A 72 -9.63 -13.70 -0.46
CA VAL A 72 -10.08 -15.11 -0.46
C VAL A 72 -11.56 -15.21 -0.11
N PHE A 73 -12.03 -14.47 0.90
CA PHE A 73 -13.45 -14.46 1.27
C PHE A 73 -14.36 -13.83 0.22
N HIS A 74 -13.85 -12.92 -0.60
CA HIS A 74 -14.60 -12.32 -1.70
C HIS A 74 -14.75 -13.28 -2.89
N LEU A 75 -13.86 -14.26 -3.07
CA LEU A 75 -13.96 -15.20 -4.18
C LEU A 75 -15.27 -16.02 -4.10
N THR A 76 -15.91 -16.25 -5.25
CA THR A 76 -17.11 -17.10 -5.37
C THR A 76 -16.91 -18.52 -4.83
N ARG A 77 -15.67 -19.02 -4.81
CA ARG A 77 -15.31 -20.35 -4.28
C ARG A 77 -14.02 -20.27 -3.43
N PRO A 78 -14.10 -19.78 -2.18
CA PRO A 78 -12.92 -19.53 -1.34
C PRO A 78 -12.08 -20.80 -1.13
N TRP A 79 -12.74 -21.95 -0.96
CA TRP A 79 -12.11 -23.26 -0.77
C TRP A 79 -11.27 -23.76 -1.95
N THR A 80 -11.42 -23.17 -3.14
CA THR A 80 -10.63 -23.57 -4.31
C THR A 80 -9.39 -22.70 -4.53
N PHE A 81 -9.18 -21.66 -3.71
CA PHE A 81 -8.05 -20.74 -3.85
C PHE A 81 -6.69 -21.44 -3.81
N TRP A 82 -6.55 -22.52 -3.03
CA TRP A 82 -5.31 -23.31 -3.00
C TRP A 82 -4.92 -23.86 -4.38
N LYS A 83 -5.87 -24.10 -5.30
CA LYS A 83 -5.55 -24.54 -6.66
C LYS A 83 -4.80 -23.46 -7.44
N LEU A 84 -5.18 -22.19 -7.26
CA LEU A 84 -4.49 -21.03 -7.87
C LEU A 84 -3.09 -20.81 -7.28
N MET A 85 -2.83 -21.32 -6.08
CA MET A 85 -1.50 -21.27 -5.46
C MET A 85 -0.49 -22.25 -6.08
N PHE A 86 -0.95 -23.25 -6.84
CA PHE A 86 -0.08 -24.28 -7.45
C PHE A 86 -0.22 -24.39 -8.97
N HIS A 87 -1.31 -23.91 -9.56
CA HIS A 87 -1.56 -23.93 -11.02
C HIS A 87 -1.55 -22.50 -11.56
N TYR A 88 -0.42 -22.09 -12.13
CA TYR A 88 -0.25 -20.74 -12.65
C TYR A 88 -0.54 -20.63 -14.14
N SER A 89 -1.15 -19.51 -14.53
CA SER A 89 -1.31 -19.10 -15.93
C SER A 89 -0.73 -17.70 -16.12
N PHE A 90 0.29 -17.58 -16.95
CA PHE A 90 0.94 -16.30 -17.26
C PHE A 90 0.05 -15.35 -18.10
N THR A 91 -1.07 -15.85 -18.65
CA THR A 91 -2.03 -15.02 -19.39
C THR A 91 -3.04 -14.32 -18.48
N SER A 92 -3.19 -14.78 -17.24
CA SER A 92 -4.14 -14.22 -16.28
C SER A 92 -3.46 -13.26 -15.31
N VAL A 93 -3.94 -12.02 -15.28
CA VAL A 93 -3.44 -10.99 -14.35
C VAL A 93 -3.55 -11.45 -12.91
N MET A 94 -4.68 -12.06 -12.54
CA MET A 94 -4.89 -12.57 -11.18
C MET A 94 -3.89 -13.67 -10.79
N SER A 95 -3.52 -14.56 -11.72
CA SER A 95 -2.54 -15.62 -11.45
C SER A 95 -1.13 -15.07 -11.29
N MET A 96 -0.74 -14.08 -12.11
CA MET A 96 0.53 -13.35 -11.93
C MET A 96 0.60 -12.67 -10.55
N GLY A 97 -0.54 -12.14 -10.07
CA GLY A 97 -0.65 -11.61 -8.71
C GLY A 97 -0.32 -12.63 -7.64
N VAL A 98 -0.93 -13.82 -7.71
CA VAL A 98 -0.69 -14.88 -6.72
C VAL A 98 0.79 -15.27 -6.67
N MET A 99 1.45 -15.39 -7.83
CA MET A 99 2.90 -15.65 -7.89
C MET A 99 3.70 -14.52 -7.23
N LEU A 100 3.35 -13.27 -7.53
CA LEU A 100 4.01 -12.10 -6.96
C LEU A 100 3.82 -12.03 -5.44
N PHE A 101 2.63 -12.30 -4.91
CA PHE A 101 2.35 -12.34 -3.48
C PHE A 101 3.16 -13.42 -2.76
N GLN A 102 3.23 -14.62 -3.33
CA GLN A 102 3.99 -15.72 -2.73
C GLN A 102 5.48 -15.42 -2.69
N LEU A 103 6.05 -14.95 -3.81
CA LEU A 103 7.45 -14.57 -3.88
C LEU A 103 7.76 -13.41 -2.94
N TYR A 104 6.91 -12.38 -2.92
CA TYR A 104 7.02 -11.23 -2.00
C TYR A 104 7.02 -11.69 -0.54
N MET A 105 6.08 -12.55 -0.12
CA MET A 105 6.00 -13.00 1.27
C MET A 105 7.22 -13.83 1.68
N VAL A 106 7.70 -14.72 0.82
CA VAL A 106 8.91 -15.51 1.11
C VAL A 106 10.12 -14.58 1.26
N VAL A 107 10.33 -13.67 0.32
CA VAL A 107 11.46 -12.73 0.36
C VAL A 107 11.35 -11.78 1.55
N LEU A 108 10.14 -11.30 1.87
CA LEU A 108 9.87 -10.43 3.02
C LEU A 108 10.22 -11.13 4.34
N VAL A 109 9.81 -12.40 4.51
CA VAL A 109 10.14 -13.18 5.71
C VAL A 109 11.64 -13.42 5.82
N LEU A 110 12.31 -13.79 4.73
CA LEU A 110 13.78 -14.00 4.74
C LEU A 110 14.53 -12.70 5.03
N TRP A 111 14.08 -11.60 4.46
CA TRP A 111 14.67 -10.27 4.65
C TRP A 111 14.50 -9.81 6.10
N LEU A 112 13.28 -9.87 6.65
CA LEU A 112 13.03 -9.54 8.05
C LEU A 112 13.77 -10.48 9.01
N ALA A 113 13.80 -11.78 8.75
CA ALA A 113 14.55 -12.75 9.55
C ALA A 113 16.04 -12.39 9.63
N LYS A 114 16.63 -11.91 8.52
CA LYS A 114 18.03 -11.47 8.51
C LYS A 114 18.25 -10.16 9.26
N ILE A 115 17.31 -9.22 9.19
CA ILE A 115 17.40 -7.95 9.94
C ILE A 115 17.33 -8.19 11.44
N PHE A 116 16.41 -9.07 11.87
CA PHE A 116 16.15 -9.40 13.27
C PHE A 116 16.85 -10.70 13.69
N GLU A 117 18.01 -11.01 13.10
CA GLU A 117 18.74 -12.27 13.32
C GLU A 117 19.02 -12.53 14.81
N HIS A 118 19.47 -11.51 15.56
CA HIS A 118 19.76 -11.65 16.99
C HIS A 118 18.51 -11.99 17.81
N ASP A 119 17.41 -11.28 17.58
CA ASP A 119 16.14 -11.53 18.26
C ASP A 119 15.55 -12.90 17.88
N LEU A 120 15.69 -13.29 16.61
CA LEU A 120 15.22 -14.56 16.08
C LEU A 120 16.01 -15.74 16.67
N LEU A 121 17.34 -15.62 16.76
CA LEU A 121 18.19 -16.64 17.38
C LEU A 121 17.92 -16.75 18.89
N ALA A 122 17.69 -15.63 19.58
CA ALA A 122 17.30 -15.65 20.99
C ALA A 122 15.93 -16.34 21.19
N LEU A 123 14.96 -16.06 20.31
CA LEU A 123 13.65 -16.72 20.34
C LEU A 123 13.75 -18.21 20.02
N GLN A 124 14.57 -18.58 19.03
CA GLN A 124 14.83 -19.96 18.65
C GLN A 124 15.48 -20.73 19.81
N GLN A 125 16.49 -20.18 20.49
CA GLN A 125 17.09 -20.82 21.65
C GLN A 125 16.09 -21.01 22.80
N ARG A 126 15.17 -20.06 22.97
CA ARG A 126 14.14 -20.10 24.02
C ARG A 126 13.05 -21.14 23.77
N TRP A 127 12.56 -21.27 22.53
CA TRP A 127 11.41 -22.13 22.21
C TRP A 127 11.80 -23.43 21.50
N LEU A 128 12.83 -23.42 20.65
CA LEU A 128 13.18 -24.52 19.74
C LEU A 128 14.72 -24.71 19.62
N PRO A 129 15.43 -25.03 20.71
CA PRO A 129 16.90 -25.09 20.73
C PRO A 129 17.49 -26.15 19.79
N LYS A 130 16.70 -27.15 19.36
CA LYS A 130 17.14 -28.22 18.46
C LYS A 130 17.12 -27.85 16.97
N LEU A 131 16.54 -26.70 16.58
CA LEU A 131 16.41 -26.30 15.18
C LEU A 131 17.63 -25.50 14.65
N GLY A 132 18.78 -26.14 14.50
CA GLY A 132 19.99 -25.51 13.90
C GLY A 132 19.81 -25.06 12.42
N ILE A 133 18.68 -25.39 11.79
CA ILE A 133 18.33 -24.99 10.42
C ILE A 133 18.23 -23.47 10.30
N VAL A 134 17.67 -22.78 11.30
CA VAL A 134 17.47 -21.32 11.27
C VAL A 134 18.82 -20.62 11.15
N GLN A 135 19.78 -20.99 11.99
CA GLN A 135 21.14 -20.46 11.98
C GLN A 135 21.88 -20.76 10.67
N LYS A 136 21.66 -21.94 10.08
CA LYS A 136 22.22 -22.31 8.76
C LYS A 136 21.64 -21.48 7.62
N VAL A 137 20.33 -21.21 7.63
CA VAL A 137 19.68 -20.36 6.62
C VAL A 137 20.13 -18.91 6.75
N LEU A 138 20.21 -18.37 7.97
CA LEU A 138 20.69 -17.02 8.25
C LEU A 138 22.14 -16.79 7.82
N SER A 139 23.01 -17.79 8.02
CA SER A 139 24.40 -17.71 7.58
C SER A 139 24.52 -17.73 6.06
N LEU A 140 23.75 -18.58 5.36
CA LEU A 140 23.64 -18.60 3.89
C LEU A 140 23.11 -17.29 3.29
N LEU A 141 22.25 -16.57 4.02
CA LEU A 141 21.70 -15.28 3.59
C LEU A 141 22.70 -14.11 3.74
N THR A 142 23.73 -14.25 4.58
CA THR A 142 24.74 -13.20 4.82
C THR A 142 25.42 -12.68 3.55
N PRO A 143 25.99 -13.54 2.67
CA PRO A 143 26.67 -13.06 1.46
C PRO A 143 25.71 -12.41 0.45
N VAL A 144 24.45 -12.84 0.41
CA VAL A 144 23.43 -12.35 -0.54
C VAL A 144 22.53 -11.25 0.02
N HIS A 145 22.80 -10.76 1.23
CA HIS A 145 21.93 -9.81 1.92
C HIS A 145 21.64 -8.53 1.13
N ARG A 146 22.66 -7.95 0.45
CA ARG A 146 22.46 -6.77 -0.41
C ARG A 146 21.59 -7.07 -1.64
N GLY A 147 21.73 -8.27 -2.20
CA GLY A 147 20.88 -8.76 -3.29
C GLY A 147 19.44 -8.94 -2.83
N LEU A 148 19.25 -9.50 -1.63
CA LEU A 148 17.95 -9.68 -0.99
C LEU A 148 17.25 -8.34 -0.73
N GLU A 149 17.97 -7.33 -0.24
CA GLU A 149 17.43 -5.96 -0.07
C GLU A 149 16.96 -5.35 -1.40
N THR A 150 17.76 -5.50 -2.45
CA THR A 150 17.41 -4.98 -3.79
C THR A 150 16.21 -5.72 -4.37
N LEU A 151 16.18 -7.05 -4.24
CA LEU A 151 15.05 -7.87 -4.65
C LEU A 151 13.78 -7.50 -3.87
N MET A 152 13.88 -7.29 -2.55
CA MET A 152 12.76 -6.86 -1.72
C MET A 152 12.20 -5.51 -2.18
N LEU A 153 13.07 -4.53 -2.48
CA LEU A 153 12.65 -3.23 -3.00
C LEU A 153 11.89 -3.38 -4.34
N VAL A 154 12.45 -4.16 -5.27
CA VAL A 154 11.82 -4.41 -6.58
C VAL A 154 10.46 -5.09 -6.39
N LEU A 155 10.38 -6.12 -5.56
CA LEU A 155 9.12 -6.82 -5.28
C LEU A 155 8.10 -5.92 -4.59
N ALA A 156 8.50 -5.06 -3.66
CA ALA A 156 7.58 -4.11 -3.01
C ALA A 156 7.01 -3.08 -3.99
N VAL A 157 7.85 -2.53 -4.86
CA VAL A 157 7.42 -1.60 -5.93
C VAL A 157 6.49 -2.31 -6.92
N LEU A 158 6.87 -3.51 -7.38
CA LEU A 158 6.03 -4.32 -8.28
C LEU A 158 4.69 -4.66 -7.62
N LEU A 159 4.68 -5.03 -6.33
CA LEU A 159 3.47 -5.34 -5.60
C LEU A 159 2.55 -4.14 -5.48
N GLY A 160 3.09 -2.97 -5.13
CA GLY A 160 2.36 -1.72 -5.06
C GLY A 160 1.74 -1.35 -6.40
N ALA A 161 2.53 -1.41 -7.49
CA ALA A 161 2.04 -1.12 -8.84
C ALA A 161 1.03 -2.16 -9.35
N TYR A 162 1.23 -3.44 -9.01
CA TYR A 162 0.36 -4.54 -9.43
C TYR A 162 -1.08 -4.34 -8.97
N THR A 163 -1.30 -3.77 -7.77
CA THR A 163 -2.65 -3.49 -7.28
C THR A 163 -3.43 -2.55 -8.21
N GLY A 164 -2.80 -1.50 -8.73
CA GLY A 164 -3.39 -0.63 -9.74
C GLY A 164 -3.42 -1.26 -11.14
N PHE A 165 -2.43 -2.08 -11.48
CA PHE A 165 -2.40 -2.82 -12.75
C PHE A 165 -3.56 -3.79 -12.90
N LEU A 166 -3.90 -4.51 -11.83
CA LEU A 166 -5.03 -5.43 -11.75
C LEU A 166 -6.35 -4.73 -12.08
N LEU A 167 -6.55 -3.49 -11.60
CA LEU A 167 -7.69 -2.65 -12.00
C LEU A 167 -7.58 -2.21 -13.47
N SER A 168 -6.40 -1.76 -13.89
CA SER A 168 -6.21 -1.20 -15.25
C SER A 168 -6.35 -2.23 -16.38
N ALA A 169 -6.16 -3.50 -16.06
CA ALA A 169 -6.33 -4.59 -17.01
C ALA A 169 -7.80 -4.86 -17.36
N LEU A 170 -8.76 -4.29 -16.62
CA LEU A 170 -10.19 -4.39 -16.89
C LEU A 170 -10.57 -3.50 -18.09
N LYS A 171 -10.30 -4.00 -19.30
CA LYS A 171 -10.52 -3.27 -20.57
C LYS A 171 -11.96 -2.78 -20.78
N SER A 172 -12.93 -3.47 -20.20
CA SER A 172 -14.36 -3.14 -20.32
C SER A 172 -14.77 -1.85 -19.61
N TYR A 173 -13.93 -1.30 -18.73
CA TYR A 173 -14.21 -0.10 -17.97
C TYR A 173 -13.28 1.04 -18.39
N PRO A 174 -13.75 2.03 -19.17
CA PRO A 174 -12.91 3.09 -19.73
C PRO A 174 -12.13 3.90 -18.66
N PHE A 175 -12.74 4.12 -17.49
CA PHE A 175 -12.12 4.82 -16.37
C PHE A 175 -10.92 4.08 -15.78
N LEU A 176 -11.04 2.76 -15.65
CA LEU A 176 -10.00 1.91 -15.07
C LEU A 176 -8.90 1.62 -16.10
N ASN A 177 -9.22 1.55 -17.39
CA ASN A 177 -8.25 1.33 -18.45
C ASN A 177 -7.37 2.58 -18.72
N ASN A 178 -6.49 2.88 -17.75
CA ASN A 178 -5.58 4.01 -17.75
C ASN A 178 -4.18 3.58 -17.25
N PRO A 179 -3.10 3.85 -18.00
CA PRO A 179 -1.74 3.47 -17.62
C PRO A 179 -1.18 4.20 -16.39
N ILE A 180 -1.84 5.28 -15.95
CA ILE A 180 -1.42 6.07 -14.76
C ILE A 180 -1.82 5.35 -13.46
N LEU A 181 -2.85 4.50 -13.48
CA LEU A 181 -3.38 3.83 -12.28
C LEU A 181 -2.36 3.01 -11.49
N PRO A 182 -1.52 2.15 -12.10
CA PRO A 182 -0.46 1.44 -11.39
C PRO A 182 0.47 2.36 -10.61
N VAL A 183 0.87 3.49 -11.22
CA VAL A 183 1.80 4.44 -10.62
C VAL A 183 1.11 5.23 -9.51
N LEU A 184 -0.13 5.67 -9.72
CA LEU A 184 -0.94 6.32 -8.70
C LEU A 184 -1.11 5.42 -7.47
N PHE A 185 -1.38 4.13 -7.67
CA PHE A 185 -1.55 3.17 -6.59
C PHE A 185 -0.25 2.93 -5.81
N LEU A 186 0.89 2.89 -6.50
CA LEU A 186 2.20 2.81 -5.87
C LEU A 186 2.48 4.03 -4.99
N PHE A 187 2.31 5.25 -5.53
CA PHE A 187 2.59 6.49 -4.79
C PHE A 187 1.68 6.64 -3.57
N SER A 188 0.37 6.42 -3.73
CA SER A 188 -0.56 6.50 -2.61
C SER A 188 -0.33 5.38 -1.58
N GLY A 189 0.20 4.21 -2.00
CA GLY A 189 0.64 3.14 -1.11
C GLY A 189 1.90 3.51 -0.30
N ILE A 190 2.86 4.19 -0.92
CA ILE A 190 4.04 4.72 -0.21
C ILE A 190 3.61 5.80 0.79
N SER A 191 2.67 6.67 0.42
CA SER A 191 2.07 7.69 1.30
C SER A 191 1.39 7.05 2.52
N SER A 192 0.54 6.04 2.31
CA SER A 192 -0.12 5.33 3.42
C SER A 192 0.88 4.57 4.31
N GLY A 193 1.91 3.96 3.71
CA GLY A 193 3.00 3.35 4.46
C GLY A 193 3.77 4.37 5.32
N ALA A 194 4.04 5.57 4.78
CA ALA A 194 4.66 6.67 5.53
C ALA A 194 3.78 7.11 6.71
N ALA A 195 2.47 7.28 6.48
CA ALA A 195 1.53 7.65 7.53
C ALA A 195 1.49 6.62 8.66
N VAL A 196 1.46 5.32 8.35
CA VAL A 196 1.52 4.25 9.38
C VAL A 196 2.85 4.28 10.14
N ALA A 197 3.96 4.48 9.45
CA ALA A 197 5.27 4.58 10.09
C ALA A 197 5.34 5.77 11.06
N LEU A 198 4.86 6.94 10.66
CA LEU A 198 4.84 8.15 11.49
C LEU A 198 3.94 8.00 12.72
N ILE A 199 2.77 7.36 12.57
CA ILE A 199 1.89 7.02 13.69
C ILE A 199 2.62 6.11 14.69
N ALA A 200 3.28 5.06 14.20
CA ALA A 200 4.00 4.13 15.05
C ALA A 200 5.20 4.79 15.77
N MET A 201 5.90 5.71 15.09
CA MET A 201 6.97 6.52 15.67
C MET A 201 6.44 7.44 16.77
N ALA A 202 5.31 8.12 16.55
CA ALA A 202 4.69 8.99 17.54
C ALA A 202 4.24 8.23 18.80
N ILE A 203 3.77 6.98 18.64
CA ILE A 203 3.36 6.14 19.76
C ILE A 203 4.58 5.63 20.56
N ARG A 204 5.65 5.19 19.87
CA ARG A 204 6.81 4.52 20.50
C ARG A 204 7.86 5.50 21.04
N GLN A 205 8.16 6.59 20.33
CA GLN A 205 9.24 7.54 20.67
C GLN A 205 8.68 8.84 21.28
N ARG A 206 7.95 8.72 22.40
CA ARG A 206 7.37 9.87 23.13
C ARG A 206 8.36 11.02 23.44
N SER A 207 9.67 10.76 23.48
CA SER A 207 10.68 11.72 23.94
C SER A 207 11.62 12.30 22.86
N ASN A 208 11.60 11.81 21.61
CA ASN A 208 12.46 12.37 20.54
C ASN A 208 11.71 12.50 19.20
N PRO A 209 10.96 13.60 18.99
CA PRO A 209 10.23 13.87 17.75
C PRO A 209 11.13 14.05 16.51
N HIS A 210 12.44 14.18 16.69
CA HIS A 210 13.43 14.45 15.65
C HIS A 210 14.40 13.27 15.44
N SER A 211 13.92 12.03 15.57
CA SER A 211 14.74 10.88 15.16
C SER A 211 15.03 10.95 13.66
N THR A 212 16.24 10.54 13.28
CA THR A 212 16.69 10.49 11.86
C THR A 212 15.68 9.74 10.98
N GLU A 213 14.99 8.75 11.54
CA GLU A 213 13.93 7.98 10.88
C GLU A 213 12.69 8.82 10.56
N ALA A 214 12.19 9.60 11.52
CA ALA A 214 11.01 10.45 11.31
C ALA A 214 11.29 11.56 10.30
N GLN A 215 12.49 12.16 10.35
CA GLN A 215 12.94 13.14 9.36
C GLN A 215 13.05 12.52 7.97
N PHE A 216 13.58 11.30 7.86
CA PHE A 216 13.63 10.57 6.60
C PHE A 216 12.22 10.31 6.04
N VAL A 217 11.31 9.79 6.85
CA VAL A 217 9.94 9.49 6.40
C VAL A 217 9.21 10.77 5.95
N HIS A 218 9.30 11.86 6.72
CA HIS A 218 8.71 13.14 6.31
C HIS A 218 9.33 13.71 5.03
N ARG A 219 10.65 13.55 4.85
CA ARG A 219 11.35 13.98 3.63
C ARG A 219 10.91 13.18 2.41
N MET A 220 10.62 11.89 2.57
CA MET A 220 10.11 11.02 1.51
C MET A 220 8.63 11.25 1.23
N GLU A 221 7.82 11.53 2.26
CA GLU A 221 6.38 11.78 2.15
C GLU A 221 6.06 12.99 1.27
N ILE A 222 6.77 14.11 1.41
CA ILE A 222 6.51 15.35 0.65
C ILE A 222 6.51 15.14 -0.87
N PRO A 223 7.59 14.64 -1.50
CA PRO A 223 7.61 14.42 -2.94
C PRO A 223 6.62 13.34 -3.38
N VAL A 224 6.32 12.36 -2.52
CA VAL A 224 5.31 11.34 -2.83
C VAL A 224 3.91 11.95 -2.90
N VAL A 225 3.53 12.81 -1.96
CA VAL A 225 2.22 13.50 -1.98
C VAL A 225 2.11 14.45 -3.18
N TRP A 226 3.17 15.21 -3.49
CA TRP A 226 3.18 16.03 -4.70
C TRP A 226 3.08 15.19 -5.98
N GLY A 227 3.75 14.04 -6.01
CA GLY A 227 3.62 13.05 -7.07
C GLY A 227 2.19 12.51 -7.19
N GLU A 228 1.52 12.24 -6.08
CA GLU A 228 0.12 11.79 -6.05
C GLU A 228 -0.83 12.87 -6.60
N ILE A 229 -0.67 14.14 -6.20
CA ILE A 229 -1.45 15.27 -6.74
C ILE A 229 -1.24 15.37 -8.26
N PHE A 230 0.01 15.30 -8.72
CA PHE A 230 0.34 15.35 -10.14
C PHE A 230 -0.26 14.16 -10.90
N LEU A 231 -0.15 12.95 -10.37
CA LEU A 231 -0.70 11.73 -10.98
C LEU A 231 -2.23 11.75 -11.01
N LEU A 232 -2.89 12.29 -9.98
CA LEU A 232 -4.35 12.48 -9.97
C LEU A 232 -4.77 13.49 -11.04
N ALA A 233 -4.09 14.63 -11.14
CA ALA A 233 -4.36 15.61 -12.18
C ALA A 233 -4.15 14.99 -13.58
N ALA A 234 -3.03 14.31 -13.79
CA ALA A 234 -2.73 13.61 -15.04
C ALA A 234 -3.74 12.51 -15.36
N PHE A 235 -4.24 11.79 -14.35
CA PHE A 235 -5.28 10.78 -14.50
C PHE A 235 -6.58 11.37 -15.06
N PHE A 236 -7.07 12.47 -14.48
CA PHE A 236 -8.30 13.12 -14.96
C PHE A 236 -8.11 13.82 -16.31
N VAL A 237 -6.96 14.48 -16.54
CA VAL A 237 -6.64 15.06 -17.86
C VAL A 237 -6.57 13.96 -18.92
N GLY A 238 -5.98 12.80 -18.61
CA GLY A 238 -5.93 11.66 -19.51
C GLY A 238 -7.30 11.06 -19.83
N LEU A 239 -8.27 11.17 -18.92
CA LEU A 239 -9.68 10.81 -19.20
C LEU A 239 -10.39 11.86 -20.06
N ALA A 240 -10.12 13.15 -19.81
CA ALA A 240 -10.72 14.27 -20.56
C ALA A 240 -10.25 14.32 -22.02
N LEU A 241 -9.00 13.93 -22.27
CA LEU A 241 -8.41 13.82 -23.62
C LEU A 241 -8.63 12.44 -24.25
N GLY A 242 -9.39 11.56 -23.59
CA GLY A 242 -9.68 10.21 -24.04
C GLY A 242 -10.78 10.13 -25.10
N ASP A 243 -11.28 8.92 -25.33
CA ASP A 243 -12.45 8.67 -26.16
C ASP A 243 -13.76 9.07 -25.45
N ASP A 244 -14.87 9.04 -26.19
CA ASP A 244 -16.20 9.36 -25.64
C ASP A 244 -16.58 8.47 -24.44
N GLY A 245 -16.04 7.25 -24.37
CA GLY A 245 -16.20 6.36 -23.22
C GLY A 245 -15.53 6.92 -21.96
N LYS A 246 -14.27 7.35 -22.07
CA LYS A 246 -13.50 7.96 -20.98
C LYS A 246 -14.06 9.32 -20.55
N VAL A 247 -14.52 10.13 -21.48
CA VAL A 247 -15.17 11.42 -21.16
C VAL A 247 -16.48 11.19 -20.41
N ARG A 248 -17.32 10.23 -20.86
CA ARG A 248 -18.53 9.85 -20.12
C ARG A 248 -18.22 9.35 -18.71
N ALA A 249 -17.19 8.54 -18.56
CA ALA A 249 -16.75 8.04 -17.25
C ALA A 249 -16.26 9.17 -16.33
N LEU A 250 -15.52 10.15 -16.88
CA LEU A 250 -15.08 11.35 -16.17
C LEU A 250 -16.27 12.17 -15.66
N VAL A 251 -17.25 12.42 -16.52
CA VAL A 251 -18.48 13.14 -16.15
C VAL A 251 -19.30 12.36 -15.13
N ALA A 252 -19.40 11.03 -15.25
CA ALA A 252 -20.07 10.20 -14.25
C ALA A 252 -19.38 10.26 -12.87
N ALA A 253 -18.04 10.31 -12.84
CA ALA A 253 -17.26 10.36 -11.61
C ALA A 253 -17.24 11.75 -10.95
N LEU A 254 -17.12 12.83 -11.73
CA LEU A 254 -16.91 14.20 -11.24
C LEU A 254 -18.09 15.18 -11.48
N GLY A 255 -19.10 14.79 -12.26
CA GLY A 255 -20.16 15.68 -12.74
C GLY A 255 -21.34 15.91 -11.81
N GLY A 256 -21.34 15.37 -10.57
CA GLY A 256 -22.37 15.68 -9.57
C GLY A 256 -23.08 14.48 -8.93
N GLY A 257 -22.34 13.41 -8.59
CA GLY A 257 -22.86 12.23 -7.91
C GLY A 257 -22.33 12.04 -6.48
N PHE A 258 -22.76 10.95 -5.83
CA PHE A 258 -22.24 10.53 -4.53
C PHE A 258 -20.71 10.37 -4.54
N TRP A 259 -20.16 9.77 -5.60
CA TRP A 259 -18.73 9.57 -5.79
C TRP A 259 -17.95 10.88 -6.05
N THR A 260 -18.60 11.90 -6.62
CA THR A 260 -18.01 13.24 -6.79
C THR A 260 -17.73 13.89 -5.43
N TRP A 261 -18.71 13.85 -4.52
CA TRP A 261 -18.52 14.34 -3.15
C TRP A 261 -17.46 13.54 -2.41
N TRP A 262 -17.44 12.21 -2.62
CA TRP A 262 -16.45 11.34 -2.03
C TRP A 262 -15.01 11.68 -2.49
N PHE A 263 -14.85 12.03 -3.76
CA PHE A 263 -13.58 12.52 -4.29
C PHE A 263 -13.18 13.87 -3.70
N TRP A 264 -14.04 14.89 -3.80
CA TRP A 264 -13.66 16.25 -3.39
C TRP A 264 -13.48 16.40 -1.87
N LEU A 265 -14.40 15.88 -1.06
CA LEU A 265 -14.29 15.99 0.40
C LEU A 265 -13.33 14.95 0.98
N GLY A 266 -13.35 13.72 0.45
CA GLY A 266 -12.56 12.61 0.96
C GLY A 266 -11.12 12.62 0.45
N VAL A 267 -10.95 12.49 -0.87
CA VAL A 267 -9.61 12.38 -1.47
C VAL A 267 -8.90 13.72 -1.46
N ALA A 268 -9.49 14.75 -2.08
CA ALA A 268 -8.86 16.06 -2.18
C ALA A 268 -8.82 16.81 -0.83
N GLY A 269 -9.96 16.89 -0.15
CA GLY A 269 -10.07 17.55 1.15
C GLY A 269 -9.30 16.83 2.26
N LEU A 270 -9.80 15.68 2.69
CA LEU A 270 -9.27 14.95 3.84
C LEU A 270 -7.92 14.28 3.55
N GLY A 271 -7.71 13.76 2.34
CA GLY A 271 -6.49 13.03 1.99
C GLY A 271 -5.29 13.89 1.62
N LEU A 272 -5.51 15.04 0.97
CA LEU A 272 -4.43 15.88 0.44
C LEU A 272 -4.34 17.22 1.18
N ILE A 273 -5.44 17.97 1.25
CA ILE A 273 -5.43 19.32 1.83
C ILE A 273 -5.21 19.29 3.34
N VAL A 274 -5.93 18.44 4.08
CA VAL A 274 -5.82 18.38 5.54
C VAL A 274 -4.40 18.01 5.99
N PRO A 275 -3.74 16.94 5.52
CA PRO A 275 -2.39 16.62 5.95
C PRO A 275 -1.38 17.72 5.63
N MET A 276 -1.53 18.41 4.49
CA MET A 276 -0.66 19.53 4.11
C MET A 276 -0.84 20.75 5.03
N LEU A 277 -2.08 21.08 5.40
CA LEU A 277 -2.37 22.21 6.29
C LEU A 277 -1.95 21.96 7.73
N PHE A 278 -2.06 20.72 8.21
CA PHE A 278 -1.68 20.35 9.58
C PHE A 278 -0.17 20.11 9.73
N LYS A 279 0.58 20.02 8.62
CA LYS A 279 2.03 19.76 8.64
C LYS A 279 2.86 20.78 9.44
N PRO A 280 2.65 22.11 9.32
CA PRO A 280 3.36 23.09 10.14
C PRO A 280 3.04 23.00 11.63
N TRP A 281 1.81 22.59 11.97
CA TRP A 281 1.37 22.36 13.35
C TRP A 281 1.98 21.09 13.95
N VAL A 282 2.02 20.00 13.19
CA VAL A 282 2.71 18.75 13.59
C VAL A 282 4.21 19.01 13.84
N ASN A 283 4.82 19.87 13.03
CA ASN A 283 6.25 20.19 13.17
C ASN A 283 6.54 21.13 14.38
N ARG A 284 5.57 21.95 14.80
CA ARG A 284 5.70 22.88 15.95
C ARG A 284 5.25 22.28 17.28
N SER A 285 4.15 21.52 17.26
CA SER A 285 3.56 20.87 18.42
C SER A 285 3.71 19.38 18.18
N SER A 286 4.79 18.81 18.72
CA SER A 286 5.10 17.37 18.65
C SER A 286 4.12 16.52 19.48
N GLY A 287 2.86 16.92 19.55
CA GLY A 287 1.80 16.19 20.22
C GLY A 287 1.33 15.01 19.38
N ILE A 288 1.33 13.84 19.98
CA ILE A 288 0.70 12.61 19.48
C ILE A 288 -0.66 12.86 18.80
N PRO A 289 -1.61 13.64 19.37
CA PRO A 289 -2.91 13.85 18.72
C PRO A 289 -2.81 14.58 17.38
N ALA A 290 -1.85 15.49 17.19
CA ALA A 290 -1.68 16.19 15.92
C ALA A 290 -1.13 15.25 14.83
N VAL A 291 -0.16 14.40 15.18
CA VAL A 291 0.37 13.38 14.25
C VAL A 291 -0.71 12.37 13.88
N LEU A 292 -1.47 11.88 14.87
CA LEU A 292 -2.57 10.95 14.66
C LEU A 292 -3.66 11.55 13.77
N ALA A 293 -4.03 12.81 14.00
CA ALA A 293 -5.04 13.48 13.18
C ALA A 293 -4.57 13.65 11.72
N ALA A 294 -3.35 14.15 11.50
CA ALA A 294 -2.83 14.37 10.15
C ALA A 294 -2.58 13.06 9.38
N CYS A 295 -1.90 12.09 10.00
CA CYS A 295 -1.62 10.79 9.38
C CYS A 295 -2.89 9.95 9.23
N GLY A 296 -3.81 10.04 10.20
CA GLY A 296 -5.14 9.40 10.13
C GLY A 296 -5.97 9.95 8.99
N ALA A 297 -6.01 11.28 8.82
CA ALA A 297 -6.67 11.92 7.69
C ALA A 297 -6.08 11.45 6.34
N SER A 298 -4.75 11.38 6.23
CA SER A 298 -4.06 10.84 5.05
C SER A 298 -4.47 9.38 4.77
N LEU A 299 -4.46 8.51 5.77
CA LEU A 299 -4.87 7.10 5.63
C LEU A 299 -6.32 6.96 5.18
N VAL A 300 -7.24 7.73 5.78
CA VAL A 300 -8.65 7.74 5.38
C VAL A 300 -8.79 8.26 3.95
N GLY A 301 -8.05 9.31 3.57
CA GLY A 301 -8.04 9.84 2.22
C GLY A 301 -7.58 8.82 1.17
N VAL A 302 -6.50 8.09 1.44
CA VAL A 302 -6.01 7.02 0.55
C VAL A 302 -7.00 5.87 0.48
N LEU A 303 -7.65 5.50 1.60
CA LEU A 303 -8.72 4.50 1.59
C LEU A 303 -9.89 4.99 0.71
N MET A 304 -10.34 6.22 0.89
CA MET A 304 -11.38 6.84 0.07
C MET A 304 -10.98 6.90 -1.40
N LEU A 305 -9.70 7.13 -1.72
CA LEU A 305 -9.19 7.05 -3.10
C LEU A 305 -9.36 5.64 -3.68
N ARG A 306 -9.04 4.59 -2.91
CA ARG A 306 -9.23 3.19 -3.36
C ARG A 306 -10.69 2.88 -3.62
N PHE A 307 -11.58 3.32 -2.73
CA PHE A 307 -13.02 3.19 -2.92
C PHE A 307 -13.51 3.97 -4.15
N PHE A 308 -13.09 5.23 -4.28
CA PHE A 308 -13.46 6.09 -5.39
C PHE A 308 -13.05 5.47 -6.73
N ILE A 309 -11.79 5.09 -6.90
CA ILE A 309 -11.33 4.49 -8.14
C ILE A 309 -12.09 3.21 -8.47
N LEU A 310 -12.27 2.32 -7.48
CA LEU A 310 -12.90 1.02 -7.69
C LEU A 310 -14.38 1.12 -8.06
N TYR A 311 -15.14 1.95 -7.36
CA TYR A 311 -16.57 2.08 -7.63
C TYR A 311 -16.88 3.06 -8.75
N ALA A 312 -16.28 4.26 -8.74
CA ALA A 312 -16.50 5.24 -9.82
C ALA A 312 -16.02 4.67 -11.16
N GLY A 313 -14.97 3.85 -11.14
CA GLY A 313 -14.47 3.18 -12.33
C GLY A 313 -15.40 2.13 -12.92
N GLN A 314 -16.31 1.56 -12.12
CA GLN A 314 -17.26 0.55 -12.56
C GLN A 314 -18.65 1.12 -12.93
N LEU A 315 -18.88 2.44 -12.76
CA LEU A 315 -20.17 3.10 -13.07
C LEU A 315 -20.51 3.09 -14.56
N THR A 316 -19.51 3.00 -15.42
CA THR A 316 -19.67 3.09 -16.88
C THR A 316 -18.93 1.94 -17.54
N VAL A 317 -19.62 1.21 -18.39
CA VAL A 317 -19.08 0.11 -19.21
C VAL A 317 -18.95 0.62 -20.65
N ALA A 318 -17.90 0.19 -21.34
CA ALA A 318 -17.65 0.52 -22.75
C ALA A 318 -18.74 -0.03 -23.67
#